data_AF-A0AB38IB40-F1
#
_entry.id   AF-A0AB38IB40-F1
#
_cell.length_a   1.000
_cell.length_b   1.000
_cell.length_c   1.000
_cell.angle_alpha   90.00
_cell.angle_beta   90.00
_cell.angle_gamma   90.00
#
_symmetry.space_group_name_H-M   'P 1'
#
loop_
_entity.id
_entity.type
_entity.pdbx_description
1 polymer ?
#
loop_
_entity_poly.entity_id
_entity_poly.type
_entity_poly.pdbx_seq_one_letter_code
_entity_poly.pdbx_strand_id
1 'polypeptide(L)'
;MLTGNPYDQIAGMIDWGVQTNHYTTWKELRGVLTALGWQTGGLRKAESWGDVCGVAVVHVEGDHFILYDADNGVFYDPGQPDGPDLQSGLVPMNYLPVQSPESGA
;
A
#
# COMPACT_ATOMS: atom_id res chain seq x y z
N MET A 1 1.69 -12.01 -7.02
CA MET A 1 2.37 -10.77 -6.57
C MET A 1 2.07 -9.66 -7.56
N LEU A 2 1.56 -8.52 -7.09
CA LEU A 2 1.11 -7.39 -7.92
C LEU A 2 2.21 -6.74 -8.78
N THR A 3 3.48 -6.96 -8.45
CA THR A 3 4.63 -6.32 -9.09
C THR A 3 5.48 -7.28 -9.92
N GLY A 4 5.21 -8.59 -9.87
CA GLY A 4 6.10 -9.61 -10.47
C GLY A 4 7.48 -9.75 -9.82
N ASN A 5 7.81 -8.96 -8.80
CA ASN A 5 9.11 -8.95 -8.13
C ASN A 5 9.05 -9.72 -6.79
N PRO A 6 10.09 -10.48 -6.39
CA PRO A 6 10.20 -11.09 -5.07
C PRO A 6 10.22 -10.04 -3.94
N TYR A 7 9.75 -10.44 -2.76
CA TYR A 7 9.73 -9.57 -1.57
C TYR A 7 11.10 -8.95 -1.28
N ASP A 8 12.16 -9.76 -1.24
CA ASP A 8 13.51 -9.28 -0.92
C ASP A 8 14.01 -8.21 -1.91
N GLN A 9 13.62 -8.33 -3.18
CA GLN A 9 13.97 -7.34 -4.20
C GLN A 9 13.23 -6.02 -3.95
N ILE A 10 11.95 -6.08 -3.58
CA ILE A 10 11.15 -4.88 -3.25
C ILE A 10 11.65 -4.26 -1.96
N ALA A 11 11.90 -5.06 -0.92
CA ALA A 11 12.44 -4.60 0.35
C ALA A 11 13.82 -3.96 0.15
N GLY A 12 14.68 -4.51 -0.72
CA GLY A 12 15.99 -3.95 -1.03
C GLY A 12 15.97 -2.60 -1.76
N MET A 13 14.81 -2.10 -2.20
CA MET A 13 14.67 -0.78 -2.82
C MET A 13 14.63 0.36 -1.78
N ILE A 14 14.45 0.03 -0.50
CA ILE A 14 14.46 0.99 0.61
C ILE A 14 15.86 0.99 1.25
N ASP A 15 16.42 2.17 1.46
CA ASP A 15 17.63 2.33 2.26
C ASP A 15 17.28 2.23 3.74
N TRP A 16 17.43 1.04 4.30
CA TRP A 16 17.11 0.75 5.70
C TRP A 16 18.16 1.27 6.70
N GLY A 17 19.34 1.70 6.22
CA GLY A 17 20.46 2.07 7.08
C GLY A 17 20.90 0.93 8.02
N VAL A 18 21.37 1.28 9.22
CA VAL A 18 21.84 0.34 10.27
C VAL A 18 20.78 0.08 11.35
N GLN A 19 19.50 0.29 11.05
CA GLN A 19 18.44 0.18 12.06
C GLN A 19 18.10 -1.29 12.35
N THR A 20 17.78 -1.58 13.60
CA THR A 20 17.34 -2.92 14.04
C THR A 20 15.86 -3.17 13.75
N ASN A 21 15.06 -2.09 13.68
CA ASN A 21 13.65 -2.15 13.29
C ASN A 21 13.46 -1.28 12.05
N HIS A 22 12.85 -1.87 11.04
CA HIS A 22 12.62 -1.24 9.75
C HIS A 22 11.17 -0.75 9.67
N TYR A 23 10.98 0.57 9.73
CA TYR A 23 9.67 1.19 9.51
C TYR A 23 9.65 1.84 8.14
N THR A 24 8.55 1.68 7.42
CA THR A 24 8.36 2.31 6.12
C THR A 24 7.58 3.61 6.27
N THR A 25 8.08 4.67 5.66
CA THR A 25 7.41 5.96 5.54
C THR A 25 6.72 6.10 4.18
N TRP A 26 5.79 7.05 4.07
CA TRP A 26 5.21 7.41 2.77
C TRP A 26 6.26 7.80 1.72
N LYS A 27 7.37 8.42 2.14
CA LYS A 27 8.45 8.81 1.22
C LYS A 27 9.09 7.57 0.59
N GLU A 28 9.43 6.58 1.39
CA GLU A 28 10.05 5.33 0.94
C GLU A 28 9.06 4.54 0.08
N LEU A 29 7.82 4.36 0.55
CA LEU A 29 6.78 3.66 -0.19
C LEU A 29 6.54 4.29 -1.58
N ARG A 30 6.45 5.63 -1.66
CA ARG A 30 6.31 6.34 -2.95
C ARG A 30 7.53 6.15 -3.85
N GLY A 31 8.74 6.16 -3.27
CA GLY A 31 9.96 5.89 -4.00
C GLY A 31 9.95 4.49 -4.64
N VAL A 32 9.59 3.47 -3.87
CA VAL A 32 9.47 2.08 -4.35
C VAL A 32 8.42 1.99 -5.46
N LEU A 33 7.21 2.50 -5.24
CA LEU A 33 6.13 2.48 -6.24
C LEU A 33 6.56 3.17 -7.54
N THR A 34 7.20 4.33 -7.45
CA THR A 34 7.69 5.08 -8.62
C THR A 34 8.74 4.29 -9.39
N ALA A 35 9.69 3.66 -8.70
CA ALA A 35 10.73 2.84 -9.32
C ALA A 35 10.17 1.54 -9.94
N LEU A 36 9.01 1.06 -9.46
CA LEU A 36 8.25 -0.04 -10.08
C LEU A 36 7.33 0.44 -11.22
N GLY A 37 7.34 1.73 -11.57
CA GLY A 37 6.51 2.30 -12.64
C GLY A 37 5.07 2.60 -12.25
N TRP A 38 4.71 2.45 -10.97
CA TRP A 38 3.36 2.77 -10.49
C TRP A 38 3.17 4.27 -10.36
N GLN A 39 2.00 4.75 -10.79
CA GLN A 39 1.61 6.14 -10.59
C GLN A 39 0.99 6.30 -9.21
N THR A 40 1.36 7.38 -8.52
CA THR A 40 0.81 7.71 -7.20
C THR A 40 0.13 9.07 -7.22
N GLY A 41 -1.05 9.14 -6.60
CA GLY A 41 -1.74 10.40 -6.38
C GLY A 41 -1.11 11.25 -5.28
N GLY A 42 -1.81 12.31 -4.87
CA GLY A 42 -1.49 13.04 -3.63
C GLY A 42 -1.91 12.23 -2.40
N LEU A 43 -1.18 12.38 -1.29
CA LEU A 43 -1.56 11.83 0.00
C LEU A 43 -2.85 12.53 0.48
N ARG A 44 -3.85 11.75 0.90
CA ARG A 44 -5.17 12.23 1.31
C ARG A 44 -5.55 11.69 2.68
N LYS A 45 -6.28 12.47 3.46
CA LYS A 45 -6.89 11.99 4.73
C LYS A 45 -8.05 11.05 4.40
N ALA A 46 -8.25 10.03 5.23
CA ALA A 46 -9.47 9.23 5.26
C ALA A 46 -10.08 9.33 6.66
N GLU A 47 -11.38 9.59 6.74
CA GLU A 47 -12.16 9.53 7.98
C GLU A 47 -12.99 8.23 8.03
N SER A 48 -13.23 7.63 6.86
CA SER A 48 -13.89 6.34 6.68
C SER A 48 -13.38 5.62 5.43
N TRP A 49 -13.71 4.33 5.31
CA TRP A 49 -13.43 3.56 4.10
C TRP A 49 -14.14 4.10 2.85
N GLY A 50 -15.23 4.85 3.02
CA GLY A 50 -15.95 5.49 1.92
C GLY A 50 -15.21 6.68 1.29
N ASP A 51 -14.17 7.22 1.93
CA ASP A 51 -13.37 8.32 1.38
C ASP A 51 -12.30 7.84 0.40
N VAL A 52 -12.03 6.53 0.37
CA VAL A 52 -11.03 5.91 -0.49
C VAL A 52 -11.69 5.50 -1.80
N CYS A 53 -11.10 5.90 -2.92
CA CYS A 53 -11.60 5.58 -4.26
C CYS A 53 -10.54 4.84 -5.06
N GLY A 54 -10.95 3.88 -5.89
CA GLY A 54 -10.05 3.04 -6.68
C GLY A 54 -9.16 2.16 -5.80
N VAL A 55 -7.98 1.82 -6.33
CA VAL A 55 -6.96 1.09 -5.59
C VAL A 55 -6.05 2.08 -4.85
N ALA A 56 -5.84 1.85 -3.55
CA ALA A 56 -5.01 2.71 -2.73
C ALA A 56 -4.18 1.92 -1.70
N VAL A 57 -2.99 2.42 -1.40
CA VAL A 57 -2.30 2.04 -0.17
C VAL A 57 -2.87 2.90 0.95
N VAL A 58 -3.28 2.27 2.05
CA VAL A 58 -3.95 2.92 3.17
C VAL A 58 -3.13 2.71 4.43
N HIS A 59 -2.81 3.81 5.10
CA HIS A 59 -2.30 3.79 6.46
C HIS A 59 -3.47 3.69 7.44
N VAL A 60 -3.45 2.68 8.29
CA VAL A 60 -4.48 2.43 9.32
C VAL A 60 -3.92 2.65 10.72
N GLU A 61 -4.81 2.73 11.72
CA GLU A 61 -4.39 2.76 13.12
C GLU A 61 -3.45 1.60 13.47
N GLY A 62 -2.46 1.88 14.32
CA GLY A 62 -1.42 0.91 14.70
C GLY A 62 -0.17 0.93 13.81
N ASP A 63 0.03 2.00 13.03
CA ASP A 63 1.20 2.22 12.15
C ASP A 63 1.40 1.09 11.12
N HIS A 64 0.31 0.71 10.47
CA HIS A 64 0.27 -0.39 9.50
C HIS A 64 -0.22 0.08 8.13
N PHE A 65 0.33 -0.51 7.07
CA PHE A 65 -0.09 -0.26 5.69
C PHE A 65 -0.79 -1.47 5.10
N ILE A 66 -1.93 -1.24 4.47
CA ILE A 66 -2.63 -2.24 3.67
C ILE A 66 -2.87 -1.72 2.25
N LEU A 67 -3.21 -2.61 1.34
CA LEU A 67 -3.78 -2.25 0.05
C LEU A 67 -5.30 -2.42 0.12
N TYR A 68 -6.05 -1.41 -0.30
CA TYR A 68 -7.50 -1.45 -0.39
C TYR A 68 -7.93 -1.22 -1.83
N ASP A 69 -8.70 -2.16 -2.36
CA ASP A 69 -9.40 -2.05 -3.63
C ASP A 69 -10.83 -1.62 -3.34
N ALA A 70 -11.07 -0.30 -3.36
CA ALA A 70 -12.37 0.27 -3.06
C ALA A 70 -13.42 -0.03 -4.13
N ASP A 71 -13.00 -0.32 -5.37
CA ASP A 71 -13.90 -0.62 -6.47
C ASP A 71 -14.55 -2.00 -6.27
N ASN A 72 -13.82 -2.93 -5.64
CA ASN A 72 -14.30 -4.28 -5.33
C ASN A 72 -14.60 -4.50 -3.83
N GLY A 73 -14.29 -3.53 -2.97
CA GLY A 73 -14.46 -3.64 -1.52
C GLY A 73 -13.55 -4.69 -0.88
N VAL A 74 -12.33 -4.88 -1.40
CA VAL A 74 -11.40 -5.93 -0.97
C VAL A 74 -10.21 -5.34 -0.22
N PHE A 75 -9.94 -5.90 0.95
CA PHE A 75 -8.82 -5.56 1.82
C PHE A 75 -7.68 -6.57 1.63
N TYR A 76 -6.51 -6.07 1.28
CA TYR A 76 -5.28 -6.85 1.16
C TYR A 76 -4.34 -6.44 2.30
N ASP A 77 -4.48 -7.13 3.43
CA ASP A 77 -3.67 -6.90 4.62
C ASP A 77 -2.48 -7.89 4.67
N PRO A 78 -1.22 -7.41 4.61
CA PRO A 78 -0.03 -8.26 4.72
C PRO A 78 0.07 -9.03 6.05
N GLY A 79 -0.61 -8.57 7.10
CA GLY A 79 -0.70 -9.24 8.40
C GLY A 79 -1.75 -10.34 8.47
N GLN A 80 -2.64 -10.46 7.47
CA GLN A 80 -3.66 -11.52 7.41
C GLN A 80 -3.11 -12.78 6.73
N PRO A 81 -3.09 -13.93 7.44
CA PRO A 81 -2.53 -15.16 6.90
C PRO A 81 -3.41 -15.81 5.82
N ASP A 82 -4.73 -15.59 5.90
CA ASP A 82 -5.72 -16.22 5.03
C ASP A 82 -5.92 -15.48 3.70
N GLY A 83 -5.20 -14.38 3.49
CA GLY A 83 -5.24 -13.58 2.28
C GLY A 83 -6.26 -12.42 2.33
N PRO A 84 -6.81 -12.00 1.18
CA PRO A 84 -7.67 -10.84 1.12
C PRO A 84 -9.04 -11.07 1.79
N ASP A 85 -9.58 -10.04 2.43
CA ASP A 85 -10.87 -10.08 3.13
C ASP A 85 -11.85 -9.04 2.53
N LEU A 86 -13.14 -9.26 2.72
CA LEU A 86 -14.22 -8.33 2.39
C LEU A 86 -14.64 -7.49 3.59
N GLN A 87 -14.16 -7.83 4.78
CA GLN A 87 -14.41 -7.07 6.01
C GLN A 87 -13.10 -6.71 6.68
N SER A 88 -13.08 -5.53 7.28
CA SER A 88 -11.92 -5.07 8.05
C SER A 88 -12.38 -4.32 9.30
N GLY A 89 -11.82 -4.70 10.44
CA GLY A 89 -11.93 -3.95 11.70
C GLY A 89 -10.93 -2.80 11.80
N LEU A 90 -10.10 -2.59 10.77
CA LEU A 90 -9.08 -1.55 10.75
C LEU A 90 -9.71 -0.17 10.54
N VAL A 91 -9.07 0.85 11.10
CA VAL A 91 -9.51 2.25 11.00
C VAL A 91 -8.57 3.01 10.06
N PRO A 92 -9.06 3.55 8.92
CA PRO A 92 -8.21 4.25 7.97
C PRO A 92 -7.86 5.65 8.49
N MET A 93 -6.62 6.07 8.26
CA MET A 93 -6.10 7.38 8.71
C MET A 93 -5.81 8.29 7.52
N ASN A 94 -5.08 7.77 6.55
CA ASN A 94 -4.74 8.46 5.32
C ASN A 94 -4.36 7.45 4.24
N TYR A 95 -4.50 7.86 2.99
CA TYR A 95 -4.31 6.96 1.86
C TYR A 95 -3.59 7.64 0.71
N LEU A 96 -2.96 6.80 -0.10
CA LEU A 96 -2.29 7.16 -1.33
C LEU A 96 -2.94 6.38 -2.47
N PRO A 97 -3.68 7.03 -3.38
CA PRO A 97 -4.17 6.38 -4.59
C PRO A 97 -2.99 5.85 -5.40
N VAL A 98 -3.12 4.62 -5.90
CA VAL A 98 -2.10 4.00 -6.73
C VAL A 98 -2.72 3.46 -8.02
N GLN A 99 -1.97 3.56 -9.10
CA GLN A 99 -2.35 2.98 -10.38
C GLN A 99 -1.18 2.13 -10.86
N SER A 100 -1.47 0.87 -11.20
CA SER A 100 -0.47 0.01 -11.81
C SER A 100 0.01 0.64 -13.12
N PRO A 101 1.29 0.45 -13.49
CA PRO A 101 1.72 0.77 -14.85
C PRO A 101 0.77 0.07 -15.83
N GLU A 102 0.32 0.78 -16.86
CA GLU A 102 -0.45 0.15 -17.94
C GLU A 102 0.36 -1.07 -18.40
N SER A 103 -0.24 -2.26 -18.35
CA SER A 103 0.30 -3.38 -19.08
C SER A 103 0.22 -2.94 -20.53
N GLY A 104 1.35 -2.53 -21.12
CA GLY A 104 1.40 -2.13 -22.53
C GLY A 104 0.68 -3.20 -23.34
N ALA A 105 -0.47 -2.82 -23.91
CA ALA A 105 -1.23 -3.66 -24.81
C ALA A 105 -0.47 -3.86 -26.13
#